data_AF-A0AAV4ZID2-F1
#
_entry.id   AF-A0AAV4ZID2-F1
#
_cell.length_a   1.000
_cell.length_b   1.000
_cell.length_c   1.000
_cell.angle_alpha   90.00
_cell.angle_beta   90.00
_cell.angle_gamma   90.00
#
_symmetry.space_group_name_H-M   'P 1'
#
loop_
_entity.id
_entity.type
_entity.pdbx_description
1 polymer ?
#
loop_
_entity_poly.entity_id
_entity_poly.type
_entity_poly.pdbx_seq_one_letter_code
_entity_poly.pdbx_strand_id
1 'polypeptide(L)'
;MSALLLGDKEMAHWFETRPDFVRSALTEDFRSGSVDYTALSEKIAATRIEDAHRLVAAEADLFREMGRARRLRFLAWAAQRSIPDRPSAWARIFEKDEEGEDGSGANDVVDLFVDDIRAMQGPLAALTVRLIGDVENVRIVSRAAQDIVEAPAPAGGTP
;
A
#
# COMPACT_ATOMS: atom_id res chain seq x y z
N MET A 1 -6.56 -16.32 4.36
CA MET A 1 -6.10 -14.91 4.30
C MET A 1 -4.70 -14.87 4.87
N SER A 2 -3.71 -14.31 4.14
CA SER A 2 -2.33 -14.27 4.60
C SER A 2 -2.19 -13.21 5.72
N ALA A 3 -1.59 -13.58 6.84
CA ALA A 3 -1.29 -12.66 7.94
C ALA A 3 -0.25 -11.63 7.49
N LEU A 4 -0.36 -10.39 7.95
CA LEU A 4 0.69 -9.41 7.76
C LEU A 4 1.88 -9.82 8.62
N LEU A 5 3.01 -10.11 7.99
CA LEU A 5 4.26 -10.44 8.68
C LEU A 5 5.29 -9.35 8.39
N LEU A 6 5.79 -8.73 9.45
CA LEU A 6 6.77 -7.64 9.43
C LEU A 6 8.16 -8.08 9.93
N GLY A 7 8.37 -9.37 10.21
CA GLY A 7 9.67 -9.91 10.59
C GLY A 7 10.72 -9.74 9.49
N ASP A 8 12.01 -9.71 9.86
CA ASP A 8 13.10 -9.44 8.93
C ASP A 8 13.14 -10.41 7.75
N LYS A 9 12.91 -11.70 8.00
CA LYS A 9 12.92 -12.73 6.94
C LYS A 9 11.76 -12.54 5.98
N GLU A 10 10.58 -12.25 6.49
CA GLU A 10 9.37 -12.05 5.70
C GLU A 10 9.43 -10.75 4.90
N MET A 11 10.02 -9.71 5.49
CA MET A 11 10.29 -8.46 4.78
C MET A 11 11.33 -8.66 3.68
N ALA A 12 12.42 -9.39 3.95
CA ALA A 12 13.44 -9.72 2.95
C ALA A 12 12.82 -10.44 1.75
N HIS A 13 12.07 -11.51 2.01
CA HIS A 13 11.38 -12.24 0.95
C HIS A 13 10.36 -11.36 0.21
N TRP A 14 9.55 -10.58 0.94
CA TRP A 14 8.58 -9.69 0.31
C TRP A 14 9.25 -8.68 -0.62
N PHE A 15 10.34 -8.05 -0.16
CA PHE A 15 11.10 -7.07 -0.90
C PHE A 15 11.76 -7.68 -2.13
N GLU A 16 12.40 -8.84 -2.00
CA GLU A 16 13.05 -9.54 -3.11
C GLU A 16 12.08 -9.90 -4.25
N THR A 17 10.82 -10.21 -3.92
CA THR A 17 9.76 -10.51 -4.90
C THR A 17 9.13 -9.27 -5.54
N ARG A 18 9.49 -8.06 -5.12
CA ARG A 18 8.97 -6.84 -5.74
C ARG A 18 9.72 -6.53 -7.05
N PRO A 19 9.05 -5.87 -8.02
CA PRO A 19 9.72 -5.35 -9.19
C PRO A 19 10.87 -4.39 -8.85
N ASP A 20 11.89 -4.32 -9.70
CA ASP A 20 13.11 -3.51 -9.48
C ASP A 20 12.82 -2.06 -9.10
N PHE A 21 11.85 -1.41 -9.76
CA PHE A 21 11.51 -0.02 -9.47
C PHE A 21 10.97 0.18 -8.05
N VAL A 22 10.25 -0.80 -7.50
CA VAL A 22 9.78 -0.79 -6.11
C VAL A 22 10.96 -1.03 -5.17
N ARG A 23 11.86 -1.97 -5.51
CA ARG A 23 13.05 -2.24 -4.70
C ARG A 23 13.92 -1.00 -4.60
N SER A 24 14.24 -0.37 -5.73
CA SER A 24 15.03 0.88 -5.77
C SER A 24 14.44 2.01 -4.92
N ALA A 25 13.11 2.15 -4.89
CA ALA A 25 12.42 3.17 -4.09
C ALA A 25 12.46 2.91 -2.57
N LEU A 26 12.76 1.67 -2.18
CA LEU A 26 12.67 1.19 -0.81
C LEU A 26 14.03 0.76 -0.24
N THR A 27 15.08 0.63 -1.07
CA THR A 27 16.40 0.11 -0.66
C THR A 27 17.03 0.89 0.49
N GLU A 28 16.96 2.23 0.46
CA GLU A 28 17.56 3.07 1.50
C GLU A 28 16.81 2.95 2.84
N ASP A 29 15.50 2.72 2.79
CA ASP A 29 14.62 2.64 3.95
C ASP A 29 14.28 1.18 4.35
N PHE A 30 14.97 0.21 3.76
CA PHE A 30 14.74 -1.21 4.00
C PHE A 30 15.39 -1.69 5.30
N ARG A 31 16.34 -0.92 5.87
CA ARG A 31 17.11 -1.31 7.05
C ARG A 31 17.36 -0.14 8.00
N SER A 32 16.76 -0.22 9.19
CA SER A 32 17.51 -0.05 10.44
C SER A 32 16.61 -0.38 11.63
N GLY A 33 16.87 -1.52 12.29
CA GLY A 33 16.30 -1.81 13.60
C GLY A 33 16.48 -3.26 13.99
N SER A 34 17.05 -3.52 15.16
CA SER A 34 17.08 -4.83 15.83
C SER A 34 15.76 -5.17 16.52
N VAL A 35 14.70 -4.42 16.21
CA VAL A 35 13.40 -4.51 16.86
C VAL A 35 12.63 -5.67 16.25
N ASP A 36 12.16 -6.57 17.10
CA ASP A 36 11.30 -7.68 16.70
C ASP A 36 9.86 -7.19 16.52
N TYR A 37 9.39 -7.16 15.28
CA TYR A 37 8.03 -6.75 14.93
C TYR A 37 7.01 -7.90 14.94
N THR A 38 7.36 -9.08 15.49
CA THR A 38 6.44 -10.23 15.57
C THR A 38 5.20 -9.90 16.38
N ALA A 39 5.36 -9.33 17.58
CA ALA A 39 4.22 -8.95 18.43
C ALA A 39 3.32 -7.90 17.74
N LEU A 40 3.90 -6.92 17.05
CA LEU A 40 3.14 -5.94 16.29
C LEU A 40 2.40 -6.60 15.11
N SER A 41 3.02 -7.56 14.44
CA SER A 41 2.39 -8.33 13.34
C SER A 41 1.14 -9.07 13.85
N GLU A 42 1.22 -9.69 15.02
CA GLU A 42 0.08 -10.35 15.67
C GLU A 42 -1.02 -9.36 16.06
N LYS A 43 -0.65 -8.22 16.65
CA LYS A 43 -1.60 -7.13 16.95
C LYS A 43 -2.32 -6.65 15.69
N ILE A 44 -1.60 -6.41 14.59
CA ILE A 44 -2.20 -6.00 13.31
C ILE A 44 -3.11 -7.09 12.76
N ALA A 45 -2.71 -8.36 12.82
CA ALA A 45 -3.53 -9.47 12.34
C ALA A 45 -4.86 -9.62 13.12
N ALA A 46 -4.85 -9.33 14.42
CA ALA A 46 -6.03 -9.32 15.28
C ALA A 46 -6.86 -8.02 15.16
N THR A 47 -6.27 -6.94 14.63
CA THR A 47 -6.90 -5.62 14.56
C THR A 47 -7.90 -5.56 13.40
N ARG A 48 -9.12 -5.12 13.73
CA ARG A 48 -10.11 -4.76 12.73
C ARG A 48 -9.69 -3.48 12.01
N ILE A 49 -9.98 -3.37 10.72
CA ILE A 49 -9.61 -2.19 9.93
C ILE A 49 -10.19 -0.90 10.51
N GLU A 50 -11.38 -0.94 11.11
CA GLU A 50 -11.99 0.23 11.74
C GLU A 50 -11.19 0.78 12.93
N ASP A 51 -10.39 -0.06 13.58
CA ASP A 51 -9.58 0.27 14.76
C ASP A 51 -8.09 0.47 14.42
N ALA A 52 -7.71 0.38 13.13
CA ALA A 52 -6.32 0.48 12.70
C ALA A 52 -5.66 1.81 13.09
N HIS A 53 -6.38 2.93 13.04
CA HIS A 53 -5.88 4.24 13.49
C HIS A 53 -5.50 4.25 14.98
N ARG A 54 -6.29 3.60 15.84
CA ARG A 54 -5.98 3.48 17.28
C ARG A 54 -4.74 2.62 17.52
N LEU A 55 -4.55 1.57 16.72
CA LEU A 55 -3.34 0.77 16.77
C LEU A 55 -2.11 1.60 16.39
N VAL A 56 -2.23 2.42 15.34
CA VAL A 56 -1.14 3.34 14.92
C VAL A 56 -0.79 4.30 16.05
N ALA A 57 -1.78 4.89 16.71
CA ALA A 57 -1.56 5.78 17.85
C ALA A 57 -0.90 5.03 19.04
N ALA A 58 -1.42 3.86 19.40
CA ALA A 58 -0.92 3.08 20.54
C ALA A 58 0.50 2.53 20.34
N GLU A 59 0.90 2.26 19.10
CA GLU A 59 2.20 1.67 18.74
C GLU A 59 3.07 2.65 17.94
N ALA A 60 2.85 3.96 18.13
CA ALA A 60 3.42 4.99 17.26
C ALA A 60 4.96 4.92 17.17
N ASP A 61 5.64 4.64 18.29
CA ASP A 61 7.11 4.49 18.32
C ASP A 61 7.59 3.36 17.39
N LEU A 62 6.90 2.21 17.41
CA LEU A 62 7.23 1.08 16.53
C LEU A 62 7.02 1.45 15.05
N PHE A 63 5.96 2.21 14.74
CA PHE A 63 5.72 2.71 13.39
C PHE A 63 6.78 3.73 12.93
N ARG A 64 7.28 4.57 13.82
CA ARG A 64 8.40 5.47 13.49
C ARG A 64 9.67 4.68 13.17
N GLU A 65 9.98 3.65 13.95
CA GLU A 65 11.23 2.88 13.83
C GLU A 65 11.23 1.82 12.70
N MET A 66 10.08 1.29 12.28
CA MET A 66 10.03 0.14 11.36
C MET A 66 10.50 0.40 9.92
N GLY A 67 10.70 1.66 9.55
CA GLY A 67 11.10 2.08 8.21
C GLY A 67 9.99 1.99 7.16
N ARG A 68 10.21 2.65 6.02
CA ARG A 68 9.21 2.82 4.95
C ARG A 68 8.66 1.51 4.42
N ALA A 69 9.52 0.51 4.21
CA ALA A 69 9.11 -0.76 3.62
C ALA A 69 8.03 -1.47 4.47
N ARG A 70 8.19 -1.47 5.80
CA ARG A 70 7.21 -2.07 6.72
C ARG A 70 5.94 -1.22 6.83
N ARG A 71 6.09 0.10 6.93
CA ARG A 71 4.95 1.04 6.92
C ARG A 71 4.10 0.89 5.65
N LEU A 72 4.71 0.81 4.47
CA LEU A 72 4.01 0.56 3.21
C LEU A 72 3.32 -0.81 3.18
N ARG A 73 3.90 -1.83 3.81
CA ARG A 73 3.28 -3.15 3.90
C ARG A 73 2.05 -3.13 4.81
N PHE A 74 2.09 -2.37 5.91
CA PHE A 74 0.93 -2.08 6.75
C PHE A 74 -0.15 -1.30 5.99
N LEU A 75 0.23 -0.25 5.27
CA LEU A 75 -0.69 0.52 4.42
C LEU A 75 -1.35 -0.36 3.35
N ALA A 76 -0.60 -1.25 2.71
CA ALA A 76 -1.16 -2.21 1.75
C ALA A 76 -2.16 -3.17 2.41
N TRP A 77 -1.87 -3.65 3.63
CA TRP A 77 -2.79 -4.48 4.41
C TRP A 77 -4.10 -3.75 4.72
N ALA A 78 -4.02 -2.48 5.11
CA ALA A 78 -5.18 -1.67 5.46
C ALA A 78 -6.02 -1.31 4.23
N ALA A 79 -5.38 -0.96 3.11
CA ALA A 79 -6.06 -0.70 1.85
C ALA A 79 -6.82 -1.94 1.34
N GLN A 80 -6.23 -3.13 1.40
CA GLN A 80 -6.87 -4.39 0.99
C GLN A 80 -8.08 -4.78 1.84
N ARG A 81 -8.13 -4.33 3.11
CA ARG A 81 -9.22 -4.62 4.05
C ARG A 81 -10.28 -3.53 4.07
N SER A 82 -10.04 -2.43 3.37
CA SER A 82 -11.00 -1.35 3.25
C SER A 82 -11.95 -1.67 2.09
N ILE A 83 -13.25 -1.72 2.39
CA ILE A 83 -14.28 -1.98 1.38
C ILE A 83 -14.42 -0.71 0.52
N PRO A 84 -14.50 -0.79 -0.82
CA PRO A 84 -14.63 0.37 -1.70
C PRO A 84 -15.76 1.35 -1.31
N ASP A 85 -16.84 0.82 -0.72
CA ASP A 85 -18.03 1.60 -0.32
C ASP A 85 -17.97 2.14 1.11
N ARG A 86 -16.90 1.84 1.87
CA ARG A 86 -16.63 2.38 3.21
C ARG A 86 -15.18 2.89 3.32
N PRO A 87 -14.80 3.91 2.54
CA PRO A 87 -13.46 4.51 2.57
C PRO A 87 -13.09 5.15 3.92
N SER A 88 -14.03 5.26 4.87
CA SER A 88 -13.82 5.93 6.16
C SER A 88 -12.77 5.25 7.04
N ALA A 89 -12.64 3.92 7.02
CA ALA A 89 -11.68 3.22 7.89
C ALA A 89 -10.23 3.38 7.41
N TRP A 90 -10.02 3.37 6.09
CA TRP A 90 -8.74 3.71 5.48
C TRP A 90 -8.37 5.16 5.71
N ALA A 91 -9.31 6.08 5.46
CA ALA A 91 -9.08 7.51 5.60
C ALA A 91 -8.68 7.89 7.04
N ARG A 92 -9.27 7.24 8.04
CA ARG A 92 -8.94 7.42 9.47
C ARG A 92 -7.50 7.17 9.85
N ILE A 93 -6.76 6.36 9.08
CA ILE A 93 -5.33 6.12 9.33
C ILE A 93 -4.51 7.40 9.07
N PHE A 94 -5.07 8.35 8.31
CA PHE A 94 -4.44 9.63 7.98
C PHE A 94 -5.05 10.82 8.73
N GLU A 95 -6.01 10.57 9.63
CA GLU A 95 -6.55 11.63 10.48
C GLU A 95 -5.52 11.97 11.56
N LYS A 96 -5.24 13.27 11.71
CA LYS A 96 -4.37 13.78 12.77
C LYS A 96 -5.22 14.10 13.99
N ASP A 97 -4.73 13.74 15.17
CA ASP A 97 -5.36 14.13 16.42
C ASP A 97 -5.06 15.61 16.69
N GLU A 98 -6.12 16.41 16.84
CA GLU A 98 -6.03 17.86 17.09
C GLU A 98 -5.92 18.18 18.60
N GLU A 99 -6.19 17.22 19.49
CA GLU A 99 -6.23 17.41 20.94
C GLU A 99 -5.37 16.37 21.69
N GLY A 100 -4.25 16.81 22.30
CA GLY A 100 -3.52 16.07 23.35
C GLY A 100 -2.00 15.94 23.13
N GLU A 101 -1.23 16.00 24.23
CA GLU A 101 0.23 15.73 24.26
C GLU A 101 0.58 14.34 23.68
N ASP A 102 -0.32 13.36 23.79
CA ASP A 102 -0.18 12.02 23.21
C ASP A 102 -0.43 11.99 21.67
N GLY A 103 -1.06 13.03 21.11
CA GLY A 103 -1.36 13.13 19.67
C GLY A 103 -0.16 13.49 18.80
N SER A 104 0.88 14.11 19.39
CA SER A 104 2.09 14.48 18.65
C SER A 104 2.74 13.26 17.98
N GLY A 105 2.78 12.14 18.72
CA GLY A 105 3.44 10.94 18.25
C GLY A 105 2.73 10.22 17.11
N ALA A 106 1.40 10.22 17.11
CA ALA A 106 0.59 9.63 16.05
C ALA A 106 0.62 10.51 14.79
N ASN A 107 0.59 11.83 14.96
CA ASN A 107 0.66 12.79 13.86
C ASN A 107 1.97 12.68 13.07
N ASP A 108 3.09 12.44 13.74
CA ASP A 108 4.38 12.17 13.10
C ASP A 108 4.34 10.90 12.23
N VAL A 109 3.64 9.85 12.70
CA VAL A 109 3.47 8.61 11.93
C VAL A 109 2.59 8.85 10.70
N VAL A 110 1.53 9.66 10.82
CA VAL A 110 0.71 10.08 9.68
C VAL A 110 1.56 10.80 8.64
N ASP A 111 2.44 11.71 9.05
CA ASP A 111 3.35 12.39 8.13
C ASP A 111 4.30 11.41 7.43
N LEU A 112 4.85 10.44 8.17
CA LEU A 112 5.66 9.36 7.59
C LEU A 112 4.87 8.53 6.55
N PHE A 113 3.60 8.21 6.82
CA PHE A 113 2.77 7.49 5.84
C PHE A 113 2.53 8.29 4.56
N VAL A 114 2.30 9.60 4.67
CA VAL A 114 2.14 10.48 3.50
C VAL A 114 3.43 10.51 2.69
N ASP A 115 4.58 10.66 3.36
CA ASP A 115 5.89 10.67 2.70
C ASP A 115 6.24 9.33 2.06
N ASP A 116 5.88 8.22 2.70
CA ASP A 116 6.04 6.88 2.13
C ASP A 116 5.21 6.69 0.85
N ILE A 117 3.96 7.19 0.81
CA ILE A 117 3.13 7.16 -0.40
C ILE A 117 3.73 8.05 -1.49
N ARG A 118 4.22 9.24 -1.14
CA ARG A 118 4.87 10.16 -2.08
C ARG A 118 6.14 9.55 -2.68
N ALA A 119 6.94 8.86 -1.88
CA ALA A 119 8.14 8.16 -2.36
C ALA A 119 7.81 7.11 -3.43
N MET A 120 6.60 6.54 -3.41
CA MET A 120 6.14 5.59 -4.43
C MET A 120 5.60 6.25 -5.70
N GLN A 121 5.30 7.54 -5.71
CA GLN A 121 4.72 8.23 -6.88
C GLN A 121 5.66 8.21 -8.10
N GLY A 122 6.94 8.55 -7.92
CA GLY A 122 7.93 8.51 -9.01
C GLY A 122 8.11 7.11 -9.62
N PRO A 123 8.37 6.08 -8.80
CA PRO A 123 8.46 4.69 -9.26
C PRO A 123 7.19 4.20 -9.98
N LEU A 124 5.99 4.54 -9.48
CA LEU A 124 4.72 4.18 -10.12
C LEU A 124 4.48 4.96 -11.42
N ALA A 125 4.89 6.23 -11.49
CA ALA A 125 4.85 7.01 -12.72
C ALA A 125 5.78 6.41 -13.78
N ALA A 126 7.00 6.01 -13.40
CA ALA A 126 7.94 5.34 -14.29
C ALA A 126 7.38 3.99 -14.81
N LEU A 127 6.70 3.21 -13.95
CA LEU A 127 5.97 2.02 -14.38
C LEU A 127 4.88 2.36 -15.38
N THR A 128 4.06 3.37 -15.08
CA THR A 128 2.94 3.79 -15.95
C THR A 128 3.45 4.22 -17.32
N VAL A 129 4.53 5.02 -17.36
CA VAL A 129 5.20 5.40 -18.61
C VAL A 129 5.78 4.19 -19.33
N ARG A 130 6.37 3.23 -18.64
CA ARG A 130 6.87 1.99 -19.27
C ARG A 130 5.74 1.13 -19.84
N LEU A 131 4.62 1.01 -19.14
CA LEU A 131 3.45 0.25 -19.63
C LEU A 131 2.82 0.92 -20.86
N ILE A 132 2.74 2.25 -20.87
CA ILE A 132 2.22 3.04 -22.00
C ILE A 132 3.23 3.10 -23.15
N GLY A 133 4.52 3.21 -22.84
CA GLY A 133 5.61 3.31 -23.82
C GLY A 133 5.98 1.96 -24.44
N ASP A 134 5.55 0.86 -23.85
CA ASP A 134 5.71 -0.47 -24.42
C ASP A 134 4.67 -0.69 -25.52
N VAL A 135 5.17 -0.59 -26.76
CA VAL A 135 4.38 -0.75 -27.98
C VAL A 135 3.64 -2.08 -28.02
N GLU A 136 4.15 -3.15 -27.40
CA GLU A 136 3.42 -4.43 -27.30
C GLU A 136 2.18 -4.32 -26.41
N ASN A 137 2.27 -3.66 -25.26
CA ASN A 137 1.13 -3.45 -24.37
C ASN A 137 0.08 -2.54 -25.01
N VAL A 138 0.52 -1.48 -25.70
CA VAL A 138 -0.37 -0.60 -26.47
C VAL A 138 -1.03 -1.36 -27.62
N ARG A 139 -0.30 -2.25 -28.31
CA ARG A 139 -0.85 -3.09 -29.38
C ARG A 139 -1.85 -4.11 -28.87
N ILE A 140 -1.62 -4.73 -27.71
CA ILE A 140 -2.56 -5.67 -27.09
C ILE A 140 -3.87 -4.94 -26.74
N VAL A 141 -3.78 -3.77 -26.11
CA VAL A 141 -4.95 -2.95 -25.77
C VAL A 141 -5.66 -2.44 -27.03
N SER A 142 -4.91 -2.00 -28.04
CA SER A 142 -5.47 -1.51 -29.31
C SER A 142 -6.16 -2.63 -30.10
N ARG A 143 -5.57 -3.83 -30.13
CA ARG A 143 -6.15 -5.00 -30.80
C ARG A 143 -7.41 -5.47 -30.08
N ALA A 144 -7.40 -5.51 -28.75
CA ALA A 144 -8.61 -5.80 -27.96
C ALA A 144 -9.71 -4.74 -28.18
N ALA A 145 -9.36 -3.46 -28.32
CA ALA A 145 -10.32 -2.40 -28.64
C ALA A 145 -10.87 -2.51 -30.08
N GLN A 146 -10.04 -2.90 -31.05
CA GLN A 146 -10.48 -3.20 -32.42
C GLN A 146 -11.41 -4.40 -32.46
N ASP A 147 -11.11 -5.47 -31.73
CA ASP A 147 -11.97 -6.65 -31.64
C ASP A 147 -13.36 -6.32 -31.04
N ILE A 148 -13.45 -5.31 -30.16
CA ILE A 148 -14.73 -4.82 -29.62
C ILE A 148 -15.51 -3.96 -30.64
N VAL A 149 -14.81 -3.16 -31.45
CA VAL A 149 -15.42 -2.31 -32.48
C VAL A 149 -15.82 -3.12 -33.73
N GLU A 150 -15.07 -4.16 -34.05
CA GLU A 150 -15.33 -5.07 -35.17
C GLU A 150 -16.23 -6.25 -34.78
N ALA A 151 -16.53 -6.43 -33.49
CA ALA A 151 -17.54 -7.38 -33.05
C ALA A 151 -18.88 -7.03 -33.72
N PRO A 152 -19.46 -7.94 -34.54
CA PRO A 152 -20.76 -7.68 -35.13
C PRO A 152 -21.78 -7.47 -34.01
N ALA A 153 -22.60 -6.43 -34.15
CA ALA A 153 -23.68 -6.15 -33.20
C ALA A 153 -24.45 -7.45 -32.90
N PRO A 154 -24.77 -7.74 -31.63
CA PRO A 154 -25.45 -8.99 -31.27
C PRO A 154 -26.70 -9.12 -32.12
N ALA A 155 -26.79 -10.23 -32.86
CA ALA A 155 -27.92 -10.51 -33.72
C ALA A 155 -29.16 -10.73 -32.86
N GLY A 156 -30.08 -9.77 -32.91
CA GLY A 156 -31.44 -9.85 -32.37
C GLY A 156 -31.60 -9.19 -31.00
N GLY A 157 -32.57 -8.32 -30.76
CA GLY A 157 -33.64 -7.82 -31.62
C GLY A 157 -34.47 -6.83 -30.80
N THR A 158 -35.11 -5.89 -31.46
CA THR A 158 -36.31 -5.21 -30.96
C THR A 158 -37.18 -4.88 -32.18
N PRO A 159 -38.51 -4.89 -32.08
CA PRO A 159 -39.35 -5.05 -30.89
C PRO A 159 -39.99 -6.45 -30.73
#